data_AF-Q09DU2-F1
#
_entry.id   AF-Q09DU2-F1
#
_cell.length_a   1.000
_cell.length_b   1.000
_cell.length_c   1.000
_cell.angle_alpha   90.00
_cell.angle_beta   90.00
_cell.angle_gamma   90.00
#
_symmetry.space_group_name_H-M   'P 1'
#
loop_
_entity.id
_entity.type
_entity.pdbx_description
1 polymer ?
#
loop_
_entity_poly.entity_id
_entity_poly.type
_entity_poly.pdbx_seq_one_letter_code
_entity_poly.pdbx_strand_id
1 'polypeptide(L)'
;MDAKVVTMLEQAGIDTASPEFLRVPTVLGEEGRVLPLVQELPVPVLGIGDQVVWVPLQPISQLWVGSKIPPDFSFAPPPEYEPFFILLEATAADYCSATGRPERDKEFERLYRHLRRRPDGQDANPLFFYLQAAARLYLSLCDVSQAEFEAVVNRLRRSAKTFSLSLISTNYHRLVLEEHLFYE
;
A
#
# COMPACT_ATOMS: atom_id res chain seq x y z
N MET A 1 17.38 -1.07 1.61
CA MET A 1 17.00 0.08 0.79
C MET A 1 17.51 -0.13 -0.63
N ASP A 2 16.66 0.08 -1.62
CA ASP A 2 17.03 0.03 -3.04
C ASP A 2 17.57 1.40 -3.47
N ALA A 3 18.89 1.54 -3.48
CA ALA A 3 19.56 2.80 -3.79
C ALA A 3 19.19 3.36 -5.18
N LYS A 4 18.87 2.49 -6.16
CA LYS A 4 18.50 2.95 -7.51
C LYS A 4 17.14 3.63 -7.51
N VAL A 5 16.17 3.07 -6.79
CA VAL A 5 14.83 3.64 -6.63
C VAL A 5 14.91 4.99 -5.93
N VAL A 6 15.66 5.07 -4.83
CA VAL A 6 15.84 6.31 -4.06
C VAL A 6 16.44 7.40 -4.94
N THR A 7 17.55 7.12 -5.63
CA THR A 7 18.19 8.10 -6.54
C THR A 7 17.25 8.55 -7.66
N MET A 8 16.46 7.64 -8.23
CA MET A 8 15.53 7.97 -9.32
C MET A 8 14.41 8.91 -8.84
N LEU A 9 13.85 8.66 -7.66
CA LEU A 9 12.81 9.51 -7.07
C LEU A 9 13.35 10.89 -6.68
N GLU A 10 14.52 10.95 -6.03
CA GLU A 10 15.15 12.20 -5.62
C GLU A 10 15.53 13.07 -6.84
N GLN A 11 16.05 12.46 -7.91
CA GLN A 11 16.33 13.17 -9.17
C GLN A 11 15.08 13.74 -9.83
N ALA A 12 13.92 13.13 -9.58
CA ALA A 12 12.63 13.61 -10.04
C ALA A 12 11.97 14.60 -9.07
N GLY A 13 12.65 14.99 -7.98
CA GLY A 13 12.13 15.95 -7.00
C GLY A 13 11.19 15.36 -5.95
N ILE A 14 11.09 14.03 -5.86
CA ILE A 14 10.24 13.35 -4.87
C ILE A 14 11.03 13.18 -3.55
N ASP A 15 10.43 13.60 -2.44
CA ASP A 15 10.98 13.38 -1.10
C ASP A 15 10.83 11.91 -0.67
N THR A 16 11.96 11.22 -0.59
CA THR A 16 12.07 9.81 -0.17
C THR A 16 12.19 9.64 1.34
N ALA A 17 12.46 10.72 2.08
CA ALA A 17 12.63 10.69 3.53
C ALA A 17 11.29 10.67 4.28
N SER A 18 10.20 11.08 3.61
CA SER A 18 8.85 11.18 4.18
C SER A 18 7.86 10.28 3.42
N PRO A 19 7.99 8.94 3.49
CA PRO A 19 7.19 8.00 2.70
C PRO A 19 5.67 8.08 2.96
N GLU A 20 5.24 8.64 4.09
CA GLU A 20 3.85 8.92 4.43
C GLU A 20 3.17 9.93 3.49
N PHE A 21 3.93 10.73 2.75
CA PHE A 21 3.40 11.66 1.74
C PHE A 21 3.45 11.10 0.32
N LEU A 22 4.01 9.91 0.14
CA LEU A 22 4.02 9.25 -1.17
C LEU A 22 2.71 8.51 -1.40
N ARG A 23 2.33 8.37 -2.66
CA ARG A 23 1.15 7.59 -3.08
C ARG A 23 1.50 6.72 -4.28
N VAL A 24 0.79 5.61 -4.40
CA VAL A 24 0.69 4.85 -5.65
C VAL A 24 -0.69 5.15 -6.23
N PRO A 25 -0.81 6.19 -7.08
CA PRO A 25 -2.11 6.63 -7.57
C PRO A 25 -2.74 5.56 -8.46
N THR A 26 -4.07 5.47 -8.42
CA THR A 26 -4.81 4.57 -9.30
C THR A 26 -4.78 5.08 -10.74
N VAL A 27 -4.36 4.22 -11.66
CA VAL A 27 -4.27 4.56 -13.07
C VAL A 27 -5.47 3.99 -13.80
N LEU A 28 -6.22 4.87 -14.44
CA LEU A 28 -7.33 4.50 -15.32
C LEU A 28 -6.82 4.40 -16.75
N GLY A 29 -7.10 3.26 -17.38
CA GLY A 29 -6.83 3.01 -18.78
C GLY A 29 -7.98 3.45 -19.67
N GLU A 30 -8.01 2.91 -20.89
CA GLU A 30 -9.10 3.14 -21.82
C GLU A 30 -10.45 2.74 -21.20
N GLU A 31 -11.50 3.48 -21.55
CA GLU A 31 -12.87 3.30 -21.02
C GLU A 31 -13.03 3.51 -19.50
N GLY A 32 -12.03 4.09 -18.81
CA GLY A 32 -12.10 4.36 -17.37
C GLY A 32 -11.93 3.11 -16.51
N ARG A 33 -11.39 2.02 -17.05
CA ARG A 33 -11.07 0.81 -16.28
C ARG A 33 -9.74 0.96 -15.58
N VAL A 34 -9.62 0.44 -14.37
CA VAL A 34 -8.33 0.42 -13.66
C VAL A 34 -7.33 -0.44 -14.42
N LEU A 35 -6.15 0.12 -14.69
CA LEU A 35 -5.01 -0.63 -15.21
C LEU A 35 -4.41 -1.47 -14.09
N PRO A 36 -4.28 -2.80 -14.25
CA PRO A 36 -3.62 -3.64 -13.27
C PRO A 36 -2.10 -3.35 -13.29
N LEU A 37 -1.54 -2.99 -12.14
CA LEU A 37 -0.09 -2.82 -11.96
C LEU A 37 0.59 -4.19 -11.83
N VAL A 38 0.63 -4.96 -12.93
CA VAL A 38 1.34 -6.25 -12.92
C VAL A 38 2.80 -6.07 -12.56
N GLN A 39 3.39 -7.10 -11.94
CA GLN A 39 4.64 -6.98 -11.21
C GLN A 39 5.82 -6.50 -12.07
N GLU A 40 5.83 -6.84 -13.35
CA GLU A 40 6.86 -6.51 -14.33
C GLU A 40 6.80 -5.07 -14.83
N LEU A 41 5.69 -4.36 -14.60
CA LEU A 41 5.54 -2.97 -15.01
C LEU A 41 6.07 -2.00 -13.96
N PRO A 42 6.57 -0.82 -14.39
CA PRO A 42 6.86 0.28 -13.48
C PRO A 42 5.63 0.69 -12.67
N VAL A 43 5.86 1.10 -11.43
CA VAL A 43 4.83 1.59 -10.51
C VAL A 43 4.78 3.11 -10.59
N PRO A 44 3.60 3.73 -10.74
CA PRO A 44 3.46 5.17 -10.63
C PRO A 44 3.66 5.57 -9.16
N VAL A 45 4.52 6.54 -8.91
CA VAL A 45 4.77 7.13 -7.60
C VAL A 45 4.45 8.61 -7.70
N LEU A 46 3.59 9.08 -6.80
CA LEU A 46 3.23 10.47 -6.65
C LEU A 46 3.81 10.98 -5.34
N GLY A 47 4.52 12.11 -5.40
CA GLY A 47 5.00 12.84 -4.23
C GLY A 47 4.29 14.17 -4.04
N ILE A 48 4.79 15.00 -3.14
CA ILE A 48 4.28 16.36 -2.91
C ILE A 48 4.54 17.21 -4.17
N GLY A 49 3.48 17.79 -4.76
CA GLY A 49 3.56 18.64 -5.96
C GLY A 49 3.02 18.01 -7.25
N ASP A 50 2.16 17.00 -7.16
CA ASP A 50 1.40 16.39 -8.25
C ASP A 50 2.21 15.73 -9.39
N GLN A 51 3.51 15.57 -9.21
CA GLN A 51 4.37 14.91 -10.19
C GLN A 51 4.32 13.39 -10.03
N VAL A 52 3.91 12.68 -11.10
CA VAL A 52 3.96 11.22 -11.18
C VAL A 52 5.24 10.76 -11.85
N VAL A 53 5.95 9.83 -11.20
CA VAL A 53 7.17 9.19 -11.69
C VAL A 53 6.96 7.68 -11.76
N TRP A 54 7.29 7.07 -12.89
CA TRP A 54 7.12 5.63 -13.09
C TRP A 54 8.41 4.89 -12.75
N VAL A 55 8.39 4.10 -11.68
CA VAL A 55 9.61 3.49 -11.12
C VAL A 55 9.55 1.96 -11.23
N PRO A 56 10.59 1.30 -11.77
CA PRO A 56 10.71 -0.15 -11.69
C PRO A 56 11.06 -0.54 -10.25
N LEU A 57 10.20 -1.33 -9.61
CA LEU A 57 10.43 -1.83 -8.25
C LEU A 57 10.78 -3.31 -8.26
N GLN A 58 11.55 -3.80 -7.28
CA GLN A 58 11.78 -5.24 -7.15
C GLN A 58 10.55 -5.96 -6.58
N PRO A 59 10.46 -7.30 -6.72
CA PRO A 59 9.52 -8.13 -5.97
C PRO A 59 9.65 -7.96 -4.45
N ILE A 60 8.56 -8.12 -3.70
CA ILE A 60 8.55 -7.98 -2.23
C ILE A 60 9.53 -8.97 -1.60
N SER A 61 9.58 -10.21 -2.08
CA SER A 61 10.52 -11.23 -1.58
C SER A 61 12.00 -10.87 -1.73
N GLN A 62 12.34 -9.89 -2.59
CA GLN A 62 13.71 -9.42 -2.79
C GLN A 62 14.03 -8.14 -1.99
N LEU A 63 13.03 -7.54 -1.33
CA LEU A 63 13.17 -6.26 -0.65
C LEU A 63 13.22 -6.38 0.89
N TRP A 64 13.13 -7.60 1.45
CA TRP A 64 13.28 -7.83 2.89
C TRP A 64 14.74 -7.75 3.33
N VAL A 65 15.25 -6.52 3.48
CA VAL A 65 16.65 -6.26 3.82
C VAL A 65 16.86 -5.90 5.30
N GLY A 66 15.79 -5.65 6.05
CA GLY A 66 15.86 -5.35 7.48
C GLY A 66 15.97 -6.59 8.37
N SER A 67 16.35 -6.39 9.63
CA SER A 67 16.54 -7.48 10.61
C SER A 67 15.80 -7.26 11.94
N LYS A 68 14.98 -6.20 12.06
CA LYS A 68 14.26 -5.90 13.29
C LYS A 68 13.14 -6.91 13.51
N ILE A 69 12.83 -7.16 14.78
CA ILE A 69 11.65 -7.93 15.17
C ILE A 69 10.57 -6.91 15.53
N PRO A 70 9.39 -6.93 14.89
CA PRO A 70 8.33 -5.99 15.21
C PRO A 70 7.82 -6.23 16.64
N PRO A 71 7.41 -5.18 17.35
CA PRO A 71 6.68 -5.35 18.60
C PRO A 71 5.28 -5.92 18.34
N ASP A 72 4.56 -6.25 19.40
CA ASP A 72 3.18 -6.70 19.27
C ASP A 72 2.25 -5.54 18.85
N PHE A 73 1.65 -5.66 17.68
CA PHE A 73 0.67 -4.68 17.17
C PHE A 73 -0.75 -4.94 17.69
N SER A 74 -0.96 -5.80 18.70
CA SER A 74 -2.29 -6.05 19.29
C SER A 74 -2.96 -4.77 19.82
N PHE A 75 -2.16 -3.77 20.20
CA PHE A 75 -2.59 -2.43 20.61
C PHE A 75 -2.40 -1.39 19.48
N ALA A 76 -2.26 -0.11 19.86
CA ALA A 76 -1.85 0.93 18.92
C ALA A 76 -0.48 0.56 18.32
N PRO A 77 -0.34 0.56 16.98
CA PRO A 77 0.95 0.32 16.36
C PRO A 77 1.93 1.42 16.79
N PRO A 78 3.22 1.10 16.96
CA PRO A 78 4.23 2.11 17.24
C PRO A 78 4.29 3.18 16.13
N PRO A 79 4.53 4.46 16.47
CA PRO A 79 4.55 5.56 15.49
C PRO A 79 5.52 5.34 14.33
N GLU A 80 6.63 4.64 14.53
CA GLU A 80 7.62 4.40 13.47
C GLU A 80 7.09 3.55 12.30
N TYR A 81 5.97 2.82 12.49
CA TYR A 81 5.33 2.04 11.42
C TYR A 81 4.18 2.80 10.75
N GLU A 82 3.79 3.96 11.28
CA GLU A 82 2.68 4.77 10.78
C GLU A 82 2.84 5.12 9.29
N PRO A 83 4.03 5.52 8.78
CA PRO A 83 4.20 5.76 7.35
C PRO A 83 3.89 4.55 6.46
N PHE A 84 4.14 3.33 6.94
CA PHE A 84 3.82 2.12 6.20
C PHE A 84 2.29 1.88 6.16
N PHE A 85 1.61 2.10 7.29
CA PHE A 85 0.16 2.02 7.34
C PHE A 85 -0.48 3.05 6.42
N ILE A 86 -0.06 4.33 6.53
CA ILE A 86 -0.57 5.43 5.71
C ILE A 86 -0.42 5.13 4.22
N LEU A 87 0.75 4.68 3.76
CA LEU A 87 0.97 4.44 2.33
C LEU A 87 0.04 3.34 1.79
N LEU A 88 -0.19 2.26 2.55
CA LEU A 88 -1.09 1.18 2.14
C LEU A 88 -2.57 1.60 2.19
N GLU A 89 -2.98 2.31 3.24
CA GLU A 89 -4.36 2.76 3.43
C GLU A 89 -4.74 3.88 2.46
N ALA A 90 -3.86 4.85 2.23
CA ALA A 90 -4.07 5.90 1.23
C ALA A 90 -4.15 5.32 -0.18
N THR A 91 -3.29 4.36 -0.55
CA THR A 91 -3.37 3.67 -1.85
C THR A 91 -4.72 2.94 -2.02
N ALA A 92 -5.22 2.32 -0.94
CA ALA A 92 -6.54 1.70 -0.96
C ALA A 92 -7.69 2.71 -1.07
N ALA A 93 -7.58 3.85 -0.39
CA ALA A 93 -8.54 4.95 -0.46
C ALA A 93 -8.61 5.52 -1.89
N ASP A 94 -7.46 5.84 -2.49
CA ASP A 94 -7.33 6.35 -3.85
C ASP A 94 -7.97 5.40 -4.87
N TYR A 95 -7.76 4.10 -4.71
CA TYR A 95 -8.40 3.09 -5.55
C TYR A 95 -9.91 3.08 -5.43
N CYS A 96 -10.45 3.13 -4.20
CA CYS A 96 -11.90 3.15 -3.98
C CYS A 96 -12.51 4.45 -4.54
N SER A 97 -11.82 5.58 -4.39
CA SER A 97 -12.21 6.87 -4.95
C SER A 97 -12.21 6.85 -6.48
N ALA A 98 -11.12 6.41 -7.11
CA ALA A 98 -10.97 6.36 -8.57
C ALA A 98 -11.97 5.41 -9.25
N THR A 99 -12.36 4.32 -8.57
CA THR A 99 -13.38 3.38 -9.07
C THR A 99 -14.81 3.80 -8.73
N GLY A 100 -14.99 4.82 -7.89
CA GLY A 100 -16.28 5.26 -7.37
C GLY A 100 -17.01 4.17 -6.57
N ARG A 101 -16.29 3.14 -6.09
CA ARG A 101 -16.85 1.97 -5.43
C ARG A 101 -15.97 1.54 -4.26
N PRO A 102 -16.45 1.68 -3.01
CA PRO A 102 -15.72 1.15 -1.87
C PRO A 102 -15.68 -0.38 -1.91
N GLU A 103 -14.53 -0.94 -1.59
CA GLU A 103 -14.41 -2.37 -1.35
C GLU A 103 -15.06 -2.77 -0.03
N ARG A 104 -15.50 -4.03 0.04
CA ARG A 104 -16.13 -4.56 1.25
C ARG A 104 -15.09 -4.87 2.31
N ASP A 105 -15.46 -4.78 3.58
CA ASP A 105 -14.56 -5.04 4.71
C ASP A 105 -13.93 -6.45 4.65
N LYS A 106 -14.73 -7.44 4.23
CA LYS A 106 -14.26 -8.81 4.03
C LYS A 106 -13.31 -8.96 2.86
N GLU A 107 -13.47 -8.13 1.84
CA GLU A 107 -12.59 -8.12 0.69
C GLU A 107 -11.23 -7.52 1.06
N PHE A 108 -11.21 -6.40 1.79
CA PHE A 108 -9.99 -5.89 2.42
C PHE A 108 -9.31 -6.93 3.31
N GLU A 109 -10.06 -7.61 4.19
CA GLU A 109 -9.50 -8.67 5.02
C GLU A 109 -8.87 -9.80 4.17
N ARG A 110 -9.55 -10.21 3.09
CA ARG A 110 -9.07 -11.24 2.16
C ARG A 110 -7.79 -10.80 1.47
N LEU A 111 -7.76 -9.57 0.95
CA LEU A 111 -6.64 -8.98 0.23
C LEU A 111 -5.40 -8.83 1.13
N TYR A 112 -5.54 -8.27 2.33
CA TYR A 112 -4.41 -8.18 3.27
C TYR A 112 -3.92 -9.57 3.70
N ARG A 113 -4.83 -10.53 3.92
CA ARG A 113 -4.44 -11.92 4.21
C ARG A 113 -3.64 -12.52 3.05
N HIS A 114 -4.06 -12.25 1.81
CA HIS A 114 -3.37 -12.73 0.61
C HIS A 114 -2.01 -12.07 0.44
N LEU A 115 -1.93 -10.75 0.61
CA LEU A 115 -0.67 -9.97 0.54
C LEU A 115 0.36 -10.49 1.54
N ARG A 116 -0.07 -10.84 2.75
CA ARG A 116 0.82 -11.44 3.75
C ARG A 116 1.32 -12.83 3.35
N ARG A 117 0.46 -13.68 2.79
CA ARG A 117 0.78 -15.10 2.53
C ARG A 117 1.43 -15.34 1.17
N ARG A 118 1.13 -14.49 0.20
CA ARG A 118 1.60 -14.54 -1.19
C ARG A 118 1.91 -13.12 -1.65
N PRO A 119 2.96 -12.49 -1.07
CA PRO A 119 3.29 -11.08 -1.33
C PRO A 119 3.63 -10.81 -2.79
N ASP A 120 4.20 -11.78 -3.50
CA ASP A 120 4.45 -11.73 -4.96
C ASP A 120 3.42 -12.55 -5.76
N GLY A 121 2.26 -12.84 -5.16
CA GLY A 121 1.20 -13.60 -5.81
C GLY A 121 0.43 -12.78 -6.84
N GLN A 122 -0.62 -13.40 -7.39
CA GLN A 122 -1.63 -12.73 -8.21
C GLN A 122 -3.00 -12.82 -7.55
N ASP A 123 -3.88 -11.90 -7.90
CA ASP A 123 -5.27 -11.88 -7.46
C ASP A 123 -6.17 -11.35 -8.59
N ALA A 124 -7.46 -11.73 -8.56
CA ALA A 124 -8.43 -11.26 -9.53
C ALA A 124 -8.89 -9.81 -9.25
N ASN A 125 -8.79 -9.35 -8.00
CA ASN A 125 -9.14 -7.99 -7.64
C ASN A 125 -7.94 -7.05 -7.93
N PRO A 126 -8.08 -6.04 -8.81
CA PRO A 126 -7.00 -5.13 -9.17
C PRO A 126 -6.37 -4.38 -8.00
N LEU A 127 -7.14 -4.08 -6.94
CA LEU A 127 -6.65 -3.43 -5.72
C LEU A 127 -5.44 -4.17 -5.12
N PHE A 128 -5.39 -5.50 -5.28
CA PHE A 128 -4.28 -6.30 -4.80
C PHE A 128 -2.94 -5.84 -5.37
N PHE A 129 -2.89 -5.54 -6.68
CA PHE A 129 -1.67 -5.09 -7.35
C PHE A 129 -1.24 -3.69 -6.88
N TYR A 130 -2.19 -2.83 -6.57
CA TYR A 130 -1.92 -1.51 -5.98
C TYR A 130 -1.36 -1.63 -4.56
N LEU A 131 -1.93 -2.51 -3.72
CA LEU A 131 -1.39 -2.80 -2.39
C LEU A 131 0.02 -3.42 -2.47
N GLN A 132 0.27 -4.31 -3.44
CA GLN A 132 1.61 -4.84 -3.71
C GLN A 132 2.57 -3.72 -4.14
N ALA A 133 2.16 -2.84 -5.03
CA ALA A 133 2.96 -1.73 -5.51
C ALA A 133 3.34 -0.75 -4.37
N ALA A 134 2.37 -0.40 -3.52
CA ALA A 134 2.61 0.41 -2.32
C ALA A 134 3.57 -0.26 -1.33
N ALA A 135 3.41 -1.57 -1.10
CA ALA A 135 4.35 -2.32 -0.28
C ALA A 135 5.76 -2.35 -0.89
N ARG A 136 5.90 -2.60 -2.20
CA ARG A 136 7.18 -2.58 -2.91
C ARG A 136 7.84 -1.20 -2.81
N LEU A 137 7.06 -0.13 -2.92
CA LEU A 137 7.57 1.24 -2.77
C LEU A 137 8.15 1.42 -1.38
N TYR A 138 7.36 1.15 -0.33
CA TYR A 138 7.83 1.29 1.06
C TYR A 138 9.12 0.50 1.34
N LEU A 139 9.15 -0.77 0.94
CA LEU A 139 10.29 -1.67 1.16
C LEU A 139 11.53 -1.27 0.33
N SER A 140 11.35 -0.51 -0.75
CA SER A 140 12.46 0.05 -1.51
C SER A 140 13.09 1.24 -0.77
N LEU A 141 12.29 2.01 -0.03
CA LEU A 141 12.72 3.21 0.69
C LEU A 141 13.24 2.92 2.11
N CYS A 142 12.71 1.88 2.76
CA CYS A 142 12.99 1.59 4.16
C CYS A 142 13.58 0.19 4.36
N ASP A 143 14.50 0.06 5.32
CA ASP A 143 15.03 -1.24 5.73
C ASP A 143 14.03 -1.98 6.63
N VAL A 144 13.23 -2.85 6.01
CA VAL A 144 12.15 -3.59 6.67
C VAL A 144 12.42 -5.08 6.58
N SER A 145 12.27 -5.77 7.70
CA SER A 145 12.34 -7.24 7.74
C SER A 145 11.04 -7.88 7.24
N GLN A 146 11.10 -9.16 6.87
CA GLN A 146 9.89 -9.93 6.56
C GLN A 146 8.90 -9.93 7.75
N ALA A 147 9.39 -10.03 8.98
CA ALA A 147 8.55 -10.08 10.16
C ALA A 147 7.76 -8.77 10.35
N GLU A 148 8.41 -7.62 10.15
CA GLU A 148 7.78 -6.31 10.20
C GLU A 148 6.69 -6.14 9.14
N PHE A 149 7.01 -6.51 7.89
CA PHE A 149 6.03 -6.53 6.80
C PHE A 149 4.79 -7.37 7.17
N GLU A 150 5.01 -8.60 7.65
CA GLU A 150 3.90 -9.48 8.03
C GLU A 150 3.08 -8.93 9.20
N ALA A 151 3.72 -8.26 10.16
CA ALA A 151 3.05 -7.64 11.30
C ALA A 151 2.15 -6.47 10.86
N VAL A 152 2.66 -5.57 10.01
CA VAL A 152 1.91 -4.44 9.44
C VAL A 152 0.69 -4.95 8.67
N VAL A 153 0.90 -5.85 7.70
CA VAL A 153 -0.20 -6.37 6.88
C VAL A 153 -1.21 -7.17 7.72
N ASN A 154 -0.77 -7.90 8.74
CA ASN A 154 -1.69 -8.58 9.65
C ASN A 154 -2.48 -7.61 10.53
N ARG A 155 -1.91 -6.46 10.93
CA ARG A 155 -2.64 -5.42 11.67
C ARG A 155 -3.72 -4.76 10.80
N LEU A 156 -3.44 -4.46 9.54
CA LEU A 156 -4.42 -3.97 8.56
C LEU A 156 -5.56 -4.99 8.38
N ARG A 157 -5.21 -6.26 8.18
CA ARG A 157 -6.18 -7.36 8.12
C ARG A 157 -7.10 -7.41 9.36
N ARG A 158 -6.51 -7.30 10.56
CA ARG A 158 -7.30 -7.27 11.81
C ARG A 158 -8.20 -6.04 11.87
N SER A 159 -7.71 -4.88 11.41
CA SER A 159 -8.49 -3.64 11.33
C SER A 159 -9.73 -3.84 10.46
N ALA A 160 -9.56 -4.25 9.20
CA ALA A 160 -10.66 -4.54 8.28
C ALA A 160 -11.67 -5.55 8.86
N LYS A 161 -11.18 -6.59 9.55
CA LYS A 161 -12.04 -7.57 10.23
C LYS A 161 -12.86 -6.95 11.36
N THR A 162 -12.29 -6.07 12.18
CA THR A 162 -12.99 -5.41 13.30
C THR A 162 -14.18 -4.58 12.81
N PHE A 163 -14.07 -3.94 11.65
CA PHE A 163 -15.14 -3.13 11.06
C PHE A 163 -16.19 -3.96 10.28
N SER A 164 -15.92 -5.25 10.01
CA SER A 164 -16.82 -6.13 9.28
C SER A 164 -18.04 -6.52 10.11
N LEU A 165 -19.16 -5.85 9.87
CA LEU A 165 -20.45 -6.14 10.51
C LEU A 165 -21.35 -7.07 9.68
N SER A 166 -21.13 -7.13 8.35
CA SER A 166 -21.91 -7.98 7.45
C SER A 166 -21.10 -8.41 6.21
N LEU A 167 -21.71 -9.18 5.30
CA LEU A 167 -21.09 -9.55 4.02
C LEU A 167 -20.95 -8.38 3.02
N ILE A 168 -21.70 -7.30 3.24
CA ILE A 168 -21.77 -6.14 2.35
C ILE A 168 -21.29 -4.85 3.03
N SER A 169 -20.76 -4.94 4.25
CA SER A 169 -20.30 -3.75 4.96
C SER A 169 -19.03 -3.18 4.32
N THR A 170 -18.96 -1.85 4.31
CA THR A 170 -17.85 -1.04 3.78
C THR A 170 -17.36 -0.06 4.87
N ASN A 171 -17.48 -0.47 6.14
CA ASN A 171 -17.18 0.38 7.28
C ASN A 171 -15.69 0.70 7.38
N TYR A 172 -14.81 -0.23 7.00
CA TYR A 172 -13.37 0.01 6.98
C TYR A 172 -13.01 1.15 6.02
N HIS A 173 -13.63 1.17 4.83
CA HIS A 173 -13.50 2.30 3.93
C HIS A 173 -13.96 3.61 4.60
N ARG A 174 -15.21 3.63 5.07
CA ARG A 174 -15.84 4.86 5.59
C ARG A 174 -15.19 5.41 6.86
N LEU A 175 -14.73 4.54 7.76
CA LEU A 175 -14.28 4.93 9.10
C LEU A 175 -12.76 4.95 9.25
N VAL A 176 -12.02 4.48 8.24
CA VAL A 176 -10.55 4.44 8.27
C VAL A 176 -10.00 5.07 7.00
N LEU A 177 -10.39 4.55 5.83
CA LEU A 177 -9.77 4.98 4.57
C LEU A 177 -10.15 6.41 4.14
N GLU A 178 -11.40 6.83 4.37
CA GLU A 178 -11.85 8.19 4.02
C GLU A 178 -11.04 9.28 4.74
N GLU A 179 -10.45 9.01 5.91
CA GLU A 179 -9.58 9.98 6.60
C GLU A 179 -8.32 10.32 5.78
N HIS A 180 -7.86 9.41 4.92
CA HIS A 180 -6.68 9.61 4.09
C HIS A 180 -6.94 10.43 2.82
N LEU A 181 -8.21 10.64 2.45
CA LEU A 181 -8.58 11.46 1.28
C LEU A 181 -8.56 12.97 1.58
N PHE A 182 -8.44 13.38 2.84
CA PHE A 182 -8.51 14.78 3.27
C PHE A 182 -7.16 15.41 3.63
N TYR A 183 -6.05 14.67 3.46
CA TYR A 183 -4.70 15.21 3.58
C TYR A 183 -4.20 15.64 2.20
N GLU A 184 -4.83 16.67 1.63
CA GLU A 184 -4.35 17.44 0.47
C GLU A 184 -3.63 18.72 0.94
#